data_AF-A0A7W2YJF8-F1
#
_entry.id   AF-A0A7W2YJF8-F1
#
_cell.length_a   1.000
_cell.length_b   1.000
_cell.length_c   1.000
_cell.angle_alpha   90.00
_cell.angle_beta   90.00
_cell.angle_gamma   90.00
#
_symmetry.space_group_name_H-M   'P 1'
#
loop_
_entity.id
_entity.type
_entity.pdbx_description
1 polymer ?
#
loop_
_entity_poly.entity_id
_entity_poly.type
_entity_poly.pdbx_seq_one_letter_code
_entity_poly.pdbx_strand_id
1 'polypeptide(L)'
;MPGSENDSAEKIALGKELYFDQRLSVNNSQSCNSCHDVANHGTGVDNKALSPGAIEGAFGTRNSPTVWNAGFQSTQFWDGRAADLTEQAMGPILNPVEMAMPSEQAVVDKLADITEYQDAFNSVFKDDGGLSFYNIAEAIAAFERTLITKDRFDDYMLGDKDALTALEKKGLQTFINTGCAACHNGPLLGGNNLQKMGLVNAYENQSDQGLFDLDNKPASKMLFKTPMLRDVARTAPYFHDGSVNSLEEAIEQMAWLQLGKELSEEETTAISAFLKALTHTF
;
A
#
# COMPACT_ATOMS: atom_id res chain seq x y z
N MET A 1 10.62 6.81 9.50
CA MET A 1 9.86 7.09 8.26
C MET A 1 9.72 8.61 8.14
N PRO A 2 9.65 9.24 6.95
CA PRO A 2 9.40 10.68 6.89
C PRO A 2 8.16 11.07 7.72
N GLY A 3 8.27 12.10 8.57
CA GLY A 3 7.20 12.57 9.45
C GLY A 3 7.14 11.89 10.83
N SER A 4 7.78 10.73 11.02
CA SER A 4 7.72 9.98 12.29
C SER A 4 8.38 10.67 13.48
N GLU A 5 9.24 11.66 13.22
CA GLU A 5 9.83 12.52 14.24
C GLU A 5 8.80 13.35 15.04
N ASN A 6 7.57 13.49 14.52
CA ASN A 6 6.47 14.22 15.14
C ASN A 6 5.44 13.30 15.83
N ASP A 7 5.73 12.00 15.92
CA ASP A 7 4.81 10.99 16.46
C ASP A 7 5.13 10.66 17.92
N SER A 8 4.30 11.16 18.83
CA SER A 8 4.37 10.75 20.24
C SER A 8 3.82 9.33 20.43
N ALA A 9 4.21 8.66 21.51
CA ALA A 9 3.70 7.33 21.85
C ALA A 9 2.17 7.32 22.00
N GLU A 10 1.60 8.39 22.56
CA GLU A 10 0.16 8.58 22.73
C GLU A 10 -0.55 8.78 21.39
N LYS A 11 0.04 9.54 20.45
CA LYS A 11 -0.50 9.69 19.09
C LYS A 11 -0.52 8.36 18.34
N ILE A 12 0.56 7.59 18.43
CA ILE A 12 0.67 6.25 17.83
C ILE A 12 -0.38 5.31 18.44
N ALA A 13 -0.56 5.33 19.76
CA ALA A 13 -1.55 4.49 20.43
C ALA A 13 -2.98 4.83 19.99
N LEU A 14 -3.34 6.11 19.96
CA LEU A 14 -4.63 6.58 19.45
C LEU A 14 -4.84 6.19 17.97
N GLY A 15 -3.81 6.35 17.15
CA GLY A 15 -3.82 5.92 15.76
C GLY A 15 -4.09 4.43 15.59
N LYS A 16 -3.45 3.62 16.42
CA LYS A 16 -3.68 2.17 16.44
C LYS A 16 -5.11 1.85 16.82
N GLU A 17 -5.66 2.47 17.85
CA GLU A 17 -7.07 2.27 18.22
C GLU A 17 -8.00 2.57 17.05
N LEU A 18 -7.83 3.71 16.39
CA LEU A 18 -8.61 4.12 15.22
C LEU A 18 -8.46 3.15 14.04
N TYR A 19 -7.24 2.66 13.77
CA TYR A 19 -6.96 1.72 12.68
C TYR A 19 -7.81 0.43 12.76
N PHE A 20 -8.08 -0.02 13.99
CA PHE A 20 -8.89 -1.21 14.25
C PHE A 20 -10.38 -0.90 14.50
N ASP A 21 -10.76 0.38 14.66
CA ASP A 21 -12.10 0.74 15.07
C ASP A 21 -13.10 0.74 13.90
N GLN A 22 -14.04 -0.21 13.95
CA GLN A 22 -15.09 -0.32 12.94
C GLN A 22 -16.08 0.84 12.96
N ARG A 23 -16.15 1.62 14.06
CA ARG A 23 -17.02 2.78 14.18
C ARG A 23 -16.63 3.92 13.23
N LEU A 24 -15.49 3.85 12.55
CA LEU A 24 -15.15 4.77 11.47
C LEU A 24 -15.95 4.53 10.17
N SER A 25 -16.63 3.39 9.99
CA SER A 25 -17.51 3.16 8.84
C SER A 25 -18.98 3.48 9.11
N VAL A 26 -19.75 3.77 8.07
CA VAL A 26 -21.15 4.23 8.15
C VAL A 26 -22.06 3.33 8.97
N ASN A 27 -21.80 2.01 8.98
CA ASN A 27 -22.61 0.99 9.63
C ASN A 27 -21.84 0.21 10.72
N ASN A 28 -20.71 0.74 11.20
CA ASN A 28 -19.90 0.14 12.26
C ASN A 28 -19.38 -1.28 11.94
N SER A 29 -19.09 -1.59 10.67
CA SER A 29 -18.70 -2.94 10.23
C SER A 29 -17.28 -3.04 9.66
N GLN A 30 -16.63 -1.91 9.36
CA GLN A 30 -15.38 -1.87 8.63
C GLN A 30 -14.39 -0.90 9.28
N SER A 31 -13.14 -1.33 9.37
CA SER A 31 -11.97 -0.55 9.81
C SER A 31 -10.84 -0.67 8.77
N CYS A 32 -9.74 0.07 8.95
CA CYS A 32 -8.56 -0.03 8.08
C CYS A 32 -8.06 -1.49 7.99
N ASN A 33 -8.04 -2.19 9.13
CA ASN A 33 -7.62 -3.59 9.21
C ASN A 33 -8.52 -4.58 8.44
N SER A 34 -9.71 -4.16 8.01
CA SER A 34 -10.61 -5.04 7.25
C SER A 34 -10.09 -5.32 5.83
N CYS A 35 -9.36 -4.35 5.25
CA CYS A 35 -8.73 -4.46 3.93
C CYS A 35 -7.20 -4.54 4.01
N HIS A 36 -6.62 -4.04 5.09
CA HIS A 36 -5.18 -3.99 5.31
C HIS A 36 -4.82 -4.73 6.60
N ASP A 37 -4.89 -6.06 6.59
CA ASP A 37 -4.76 -6.83 7.84
C ASP A 37 -3.33 -6.85 8.38
N VAL A 38 -3.11 -6.18 9.52
CA VAL A 38 -1.85 -6.20 10.28
C VAL A 38 -2.00 -6.93 11.62
N ALA A 39 -3.20 -7.40 11.96
CA ALA A 39 -3.43 -8.18 13.16
C ALA A 39 -2.67 -9.51 13.08
N ASN A 40 -2.14 -9.98 14.21
CA ASN A 40 -1.50 -11.30 14.31
C ASN A 40 -0.52 -11.61 13.18
N HIS A 41 0.33 -10.63 12.82
CA HIS A 41 1.35 -10.80 11.77
C HIS A 41 0.76 -10.92 10.34
N GLY A 42 -0.39 -10.30 10.11
CA GLY A 42 -1.08 -10.25 8.81
C GLY A 42 -0.24 -9.70 7.66
N THR A 43 -0.70 -9.94 6.43
CA THR A 43 0.02 -9.61 5.19
C THR A 43 -0.03 -8.11 4.83
N GLY A 44 -0.78 -7.31 5.59
CA GLY A 44 -1.08 -5.91 5.33
C GLY A 44 -2.09 -5.71 4.20
N VAL A 45 -2.71 -6.78 3.70
CA VAL A 45 -3.75 -6.81 2.67
C VAL A 45 -4.84 -7.83 3.02
N ASP A 46 -5.94 -7.85 2.28
CA ASP A 46 -7.04 -8.82 2.43
C ASP A 46 -6.93 -10.04 1.50
N ASN A 47 -5.92 -10.05 0.64
CA ASN A 47 -5.67 -11.07 -0.39
C ASN A 47 -6.87 -11.30 -1.34
N LYS A 48 -7.63 -10.25 -1.65
CA LYS A 48 -8.72 -10.26 -2.63
C LYS A 48 -8.34 -9.49 -3.89
N ALA A 49 -8.98 -9.81 -5.01
CA ALA A 49 -8.82 -9.03 -6.24
C ALA A 49 -9.26 -7.58 -6.02
N LEU A 50 -10.47 -7.40 -5.49
CA LEU A 50 -11.05 -6.13 -5.09
C LEU A 50 -11.62 -6.27 -3.67
N SER A 51 -11.37 -5.27 -2.82
CA SER A 51 -11.81 -5.31 -1.42
C SER A 51 -13.30 -5.00 -1.29
N PRO A 52 -14.04 -5.72 -0.42
CA PRO A 52 -15.42 -5.38 -0.10
C PRO A 52 -15.48 -4.10 0.73
N GLY A 53 -16.51 -3.29 0.50
CA GLY A 53 -16.83 -2.11 1.30
C GLY A 53 -17.70 -2.42 2.52
N ALA A 54 -17.97 -1.39 3.31
CA ALA A 54 -18.87 -1.45 4.45
C ALA A 54 -20.32 -1.77 4.04
N ILE A 55 -20.76 -1.29 2.88
CA ILE A 55 -22.10 -1.54 2.34
C ILE A 55 -22.11 -2.88 1.60
N GLU A 56 -23.08 -3.75 1.93
CA GLU A 56 -23.21 -5.06 1.30
C GLU A 56 -23.29 -4.95 -0.23
N GLY A 57 -22.46 -5.73 -0.92
CA GLY A 57 -22.36 -5.73 -2.39
C GLY A 57 -21.51 -4.60 -2.99
N ALA A 58 -21.03 -3.65 -2.18
CA ALA A 58 -20.06 -2.66 -2.63
C ALA A 58 -18.64 -3.26 -2.65
N PHE A 59 -17.88 -2.95 -3.70
CA PHE A 59 -16.48 -3.32 -3.84
C PHE A 59 -15.68 -2.12 -4.33
N GLY A 60 -14.44 -2.02 -3.87
CA GLY A 60 -13.46 -1.10 -4.43
C GLY A 60 -13.21 -1.38 -5.92
N THR A 61 -12.59 -0.44 -6.60
CA THR A 61 -12.24 -0.57 -8.03
C THR A 61 -10.81 -1.03 -8.26
N ARG A 62 -10.00 -1.10 -7.20
CA ARG A 62 -8.61 -1.53 -7.23
C ARG A 62 -8.29 -2.53 -6.12
N ASN A 63 -7.26 -3.34 -6.34
CA ASN A 63 -6.63 -4.18 -5.33
C ASN A 63 -6.04 -3.31 -4.21
N SER A 64 -6.22 -3.72 -2.96
CA SER A 64 -5.69 -3.02 -1.79
C SER A 64 -4.19 -3.29 -1.62
N PRO A 65 -3.31 -2.29 -1.79
CA PRO A 65 -1.88 -2.48 -1.57
C PRO A 65 -1.56 -2.64 -0.08
N THR A 66 -0.40 -3.22 0.23
CA THR A 66 -0.01 -3.41 1.64
C THR A 66 0.35 -2.11 2.34
N VAL A 67 -0.04 -1.99 3.61
CA VAL A 67 0.32 -0.86 4.50
C VAL A 67 1.74 -0.98 5.07
N TRP A 68 2.33 -2.18 5.05
CA TRP A 68 3.70 -2.40 5.51
C TRP A 68 4.67 -1.58 4.67
N ASN A 69 5.46 -0.71 5.30
CA ASN A 69 6.38 0.25 4.68
C ASN A 69 5.73 1.37 3.84
N ALA A 70 4.40 1.53 3.86
CA ALA A 70 3.70 2.43 2.94
C ALA A 70 4.09 3.91 3.07
N GLY A 71 4.38 4.41 4.27
CA GLY A 71 4.79 5.81 4.45
C GLY A 71 6.24 6.10 4.04
N PHE A 72 7.00 5.13 3.54
CA PHE A 72 8.26 5.40 2.84
C PHE A 72 8.04 5.74 1.35
N GLN A 73 6.83 5.55 0.80
CA GLN A 73 6.51 5.86 -0.59
C GLN A 73 6.41 7.37 -0.79
N SER A 74 6.71 7.86 -2.01
CA SER A 74 6.70 9.31 -2.31
C SER A 74 5.29 9.90 -2.43
N THR A 75 4.32 9.07 -2.82
CA THR A 75 2.89 9.36 -2.86
C THR A 75 2.11 8.08 -2.55
N GLN A 76 0.83 8.22 -2.21
CA GLN A 76 -0.06 7.12 -1.83
C GLN A 76 -1.09 6.81 -2.93
N PHE A 77 -1.74 5.64 -2.81
CA PHE A 77 -2.63 5.02 -3.82
C PHE A 77 -1.95 4.63 -5.13
N TRP A 78 -2.62 3.81 -5.94
CA TRP A 78 -2.14 3.37 -7.25
C TRP A 78 -1.92 4.49 -8.27
N ASP A 79 -2.64 5.60 -8.16
CA ASP A 79 -2.54 6.77 -9.04
C ASP A 79 -1.69 7.90 -8.46
N GLY A 80 -1.17 7.74 -7.24
CA GLY A 80 -0.30 8.73 -6.59
C GLY A 80 -1.04 10.00 -6.15
N ARG A 81 -2.37 9.94 -5.96
CA ARG A 81 -3.20 11.14 -5.76
C ARG A 81 -3.08 11.81 -4.40
N ALA A 82 -2.54 11.11 -3.40
CA ALA A 82 -2.32 11.65 -2.06
C ALA A 82 -0.82 11.78 -1.80
N ALA A 83 -0.39 12.91 -1.22
CA ALA A 83 1.01 13.24 -1.00
C ALA A 83 1.64 12.39 0.12
N ASP A 84 0.85 12.04 1.15
CA ASP A 84 1.33 11.30 2.32
C ASP A 84 0.22 10.41 2.92
N LEU A 85 0.55 9.71 4.01
CA LEU A 85 -0.38 8.83 4.73
C LEU A 85 -1.54 9.60 5.37
N THR A 86 -1.33 10.84 5.81
CA THR A 86 -2.37 11.64 6.45
C THR A 86 -3.45 12.00 5.42
N GLU A 87 -3.06 12.49 4.24
CA GLU A 87 -4.00 12.73 3.14
C GLU A 87 -4.65 11.41 2.64
N GLN A 88 -3.89 10.32 2.62
CA GLN A 88 -4.42 9.00 2.23
C GLN A 88 -5.53 8.53 3.17
N ALA A 89 -5.32 8.59 4.50
CA ALA A 89 -6.26 8.09 5.51
C ALA A 89 -7.61 8.82 5.51
N MET A 90 -7.65 10.06 5.01
CA MET A 90 -8.89 10.82 4.82
C MET A 90 -9.79 10.22 3.72
N GLY A 91 -9.21 9.57 2.71
CA GLY A 91 -9.93 9.05 1.54
C GLY A 91 -10.89 7.90 1.86
N PRO A 92 -10.41 6.76 2.42
CA PRO A 92 -11.21 5.57 2.66
C PRO A 92 -12.44 5.79 3.53
N ILE A 93 -12.31 6.67 4.53
CA ILE A 93 -13.40 6.98 5.47
C ILE A 93 -14.63 7.51 4.71
N LEU A 94 -14.42 8.35 3.70
CA LEU A 94 -15.48 9.00 2.92
C LEU A 94 -15.85 8.26 1.63
N ASN A 95 -15.04 7.30 1.18
CA ASN A 95 -15.28 6.61 -0.07
C ASN A 95 -16.55 5.73 0.02
N PRO A 96 -17.57 5.93 -0.84
CA PRO A 96 -18.86 5.24 -0.75
C PRO A 96 -18.79 3.72 -0.98
N VAL A 97 -17.71 3.20 -1.56
CA VAL A 97 -17.48 1.75 -1.74
C VAL A 97 -16.44 1.18 -0.77
N GLU A 98 -15.97 2.00 0.17
CA GLU A 98 -15.13 1.58 1.29
C GLU A 98 -15.92 1.83 2.59
N MET A 99 -15.52 2.78 3.44
CA MET A 99 -16.14 2.99 4.76
C MET A 99 -17.40 3.87 4.71
N ALA A 100 -17.62 4.59 3.62
CA ALA A 100 -18.87 5.25 3.23
C ALA A 100 -19.45 6.29 4.21
N MET A 101 -18.62 6.94 5.03
CA MET A 101 -19.08 8.06 5.85
C MET A 101 -19.50 9.24 4.96
N PRO A 102 -20.65 9.89 5.26
CA PRO A 102 -21.25 10.85 4.33
C PRO A 102 -20.53 12.21 4.28
N SER A 103 -19.75 12.55 5.29
CA SER A 103 -18.95 13.78 5.34
C SER A 103 -17.93 13.72 6.46
N GLU A 104 -16.90 14.57 6.40
CA GLU A 104 -15.91 14.76 7.48
C GLU A 104 -16.59 15.08 8.82
N GLN A 105 -17.59 15.97 8.79
CA GLN A 105 -18.34 16.35 10.00
C GLN A 105 -19.07 15.16 10.62
N ALA A 106 -19.65 14.27 9.80
CA ALA A 106 -20.33 13.09 10.33
C ALA A 106 -19.36 12.12 11.03
N VAL A 107 -18.10 12.07 10.60
CA VAL A 107 -17.05 11.30 11.29
C VAL A 107 -16.72 11.94 12.64
N VAL A 108 -16.51 13.26 12.64
CA VAL A 108 -16.22 14.02 13.87
C VAL A 108 -17.37 13.91 14.87
N ASP A 109 -18.62 14.13 14.46
CA ASP A 109 -19.79 14.02 15.32
C ASP A 109 -19.90 12.62 15.94
N LYS A 110 -19.66 11.59 15.13
CA LYS A 110 -19.71 10.20 15.58
C LYS A 110 -18.64 9.85 16.62
N LEU A 111 -17.40 10.34 16.44
CA LEU A 111 -16.34 10.15 17.44
C LEU A 111 -16.52 11.06 18.65
N ALA A 112 -17.12 12.24 18.47
CA ALA A 112 -17.47 13.15 19.56
C ALA A 112 -18.51 12.53 20.50
N ASP A 113 -19.33 11.59 20.06
CA ASP A 113 -20.24 10.86 20.95
C ASP A 113 -19.55 9.80 21.84
N ILE A 114 -18.23 9.60 21.68
CA ILE A 114 -17.43 8.61 22.42
C ILE A 114 -16.50 9.34 23.39
N THR A 115 -16.77 9.21 24.69
CA THR A 115 -16.04 9.96 25.74
C THR A 115 -14.54 9.68 25.69
N GLU A 116 -14.16 8.43 25.47
CA GLU A 116 -12.76 7.99 25.39
C GLU A 116 -12.01 8.69 24.25
N TYR A 117 -12.65 8.92 23.10
CA TYR A 117 -12.03 9.64 22.00
C TYR A 117 -11.94 11.14 22.27
N GLN A 118 -12.99 11.76 22.85
CA GLN A 118 -12.88 13.17 23.24
C GLN A 118 -11.67 13.41 24.14
N ASP A 119 -11.50 12.59 25.17
CA ASP A 119 -10.41 12.71 26.13
C ASP A 119 -9.04 12.45 25.46
N ALA A 120 -8.94 11.39 24.65
CA ALA A 120 -7.71 11.07 23.93
C ALA A 120 -7.28 12.18 22.97
N PHE A 121 -8.21 12.70 22.15
CA PHE A 121 -7.91 13.78 21.20
C PHE A 121 -7.60 15.11 21.90
N ASN A 122 -8.31 15.45 22.98
CA ASN A 122 -8.02 16.64 23.77
C ASN A 122 -6.66 16.56 24.48
N SER A 123 -6.17 15.35 24.78
CA SER A 123 -4.85 15.15 25.36
C SER A 123 -3.75 15.18 24.30
N VAL A 124 -3.92 14.42 23.21
CA VAL A 124 -2.89 14.24 22.17
C VAL A 124 -2.75 15.48 21.28
N PHE A 125 -3.86 16.13 20.92
CA PHE A 125 -3.90 17.26 19.98
C PHE A 125 -4.33 18.56 20.66
N LYS A 126 -4.01 18.73 21.95
CA LYS A 126 -4.42 19.90 22.75
C LYS A 126 -4.04 21.25 22.14
N ASP A 127 -2.88 21.30 21.48
CA ASP A 127 -2.32 22.50 20.87
C ASP A 127 -2.71 22.61 19.36
N ASP A 128 -3.37 21.57 18.83
CA ASP A 128 -3.70 21.37 17.42
C ASP A 128 -5.22 21.20 17.18
N GLY A 129 -6.05 21.76 18.08
CA GLY A 129 -7.50 21.82 17.91
C GLY A 129 -8.29 20.57 18.31
N GLY A 130 -7.67 19.60 18.97
CA GLY A 130 -8.35 18.43 19.55
C GLY A 130 -8.96 17.50 18.50
N LEU A 131 -10.21 17.07 18.69
CA LEU A 131 -10.89 16.17 17.77
C LEU A 131 -11.27 16.90 16.48
N SER A 132 -10.64 16.51 15.37
CA SER A 132 -10.94 16.98 14.02
C SER A 132 -10.72 15.86 13.01
N PHE A 133 -11.32 15.96 11.81
CA PHE A 133 -11.14 14.93 10.78
C PHE A 133 -9.68 14.79 10.34
N TYR A 134 -8.96 15.91 10.25
CA TYR A 134 -7.53 15.90 9.99
C TYR A 134 -6.74 15.19 11.10
N ASN A 135 -7.02 15.48 12.38
CA ASN A 135 -6.29 14.84 13.49
C ASN A 135 -6.61 13.34 13.60
N ILE A 136 -7.80 12.90 13.19
CA ILE A 136 -8.12 11.46 13.06
C ILE A 136 -7.18 10.81 12.04
N ALA A 137 -7.06 11.40 10.86
CA ALA A 137 -6.17 10.91 9.80
C ALA A 137 -4.70 10.96 10.23
N GLU A 138 -4.27 12.03 10.90
CA GLU A 138 -2.91 12.20 11.40
C GLU A 138 -2.55 11.17 12.49
N ALA A 139 -3.50 10.83 13.37
CA ALA A 139 -3.30 9.75 14.34
C ALA A 139 -3.13 8.41 13.63
N ILE A 140 -4.01 8.06 12.68
CA ILE A 140 -3.90 6.82 11.88
C ILE A 140 -2.55 6.76 11.17
N ALA A 141 -2.15 7.84 10.50
CA ALA A 141 -0.87 7.94 9.81
C ALA A 141 0.32 7.76 10.76
N ALA A 142 0.25 8.29 12.00
CA ALA A 142 1.27 8.07 13.02
C ALA A 142 1.45 6.58 13.37
N PHE A 143 0.34 5.83 13.47
CA PHE A 143 0.41 4.38 13.65
C PHE A 143 1.00 3.69 12.42
N GLU A 144 0.55 4.04 11.21
CA GLU A 144 1.07 3.46 9.97
C GLU A 144 2.56 3.73 9.77
N ARG A 145 3.08 4.86 10.25
CA ARG A 145 4.53 5.17 10.25
C ARG A 145 5.37 4.23 11.12
N THR A 146 4.73 3.46 12.01
CA THR A 146 5.38 2.40 12.80
C THR A 146 5.39 1.04 12.09
N LEU A 147 4.60 0.87 11.01
CA LEU A 147 4.48 -0.38 10.26
C LEU A 147 5.68 -0.58 9.32
N ILE A 148 6.86 -0.69 9.92
CA ILE A 148 8.13 -0.87 9.23
C ILE A 148 8.53 -2.34 9.32
N THR A 149 8.89 -2.92 8.18
CA THR A 149 9.36 -4.29 8.12
C THR A 149 10.81 -4.35 7.64
N LYS A 150 11.50 -5.42 8.03
CA LYS A 150 12.87 -5.73 7.60
C LYS A 150 12.89 -7.15 7.06
N ASP A 151 13.65 -7.38 6.00
CA ASP A 151 13.77 -8.66 5.34
C ASP A 151 15.23 -9.08 5.11
N ARG A 152 15.42 -10.26 4.51
CA ARG A 152 16.76 -10.83 4.25
C ARG A 152 17.54 -10.05 3.19
N PHE A 153 16.85 -9.28 2.34
CA PHE A 153 17.51 -8.41 1.39
C PHE A 153 18.13 -7.19 2.11
N ASP A 154 17.52 -6.68 3.18
CA ASP A 154 18.15 -5.64 4.00
C ASP A 154 19.47 -6.12 4.64
N ASP A 155 19.50 -7.33 5.19
CA ASP A 155 20.71 -7.93 5.75
C ASP A 155 21.81 -8.08 4.69
N TYR A 156 21.43 -8.52 3.49
CA TYR A 156 22.32 -8.59 2.35
C TYR A 156 22.90 -7.23 1.95
N MET A 157 22.07 -6.18 1.92
CA MET A 157 22.49 -4.82 1.61
C MET A 157 23.38 -4.21 2.71
N LEU A 158 23.26 -4.67 3.95
CA LEU A 158 24.14 -4.29 5.06
C LEU A 158 25.47 -5.07 5.10
N GLY A 159 25.68 -5.99 4.15
CA GLY A 159 26.94 -6.68 3.93
C GLY A 159 26.96 -8.15 4.33
N ASP A 160 25.87 -8.70 4.86
CA ASP A 160 25.74 -10.14 5.08
C ASP A 160 25.49 -10.84 3.75
N LYS A 161 26.59 -11.23 3.08
CA LYS A 161 26.50 -11.92 1.80
C LYS A 161 25.77 -13.25 1.90
N ASP A 162 25.67 -13.88 3.07
CA ASP A 162 25.04 -15.19 3.22
C ASP A 162 23.54 -15.09 3.54
N ALA A 163 23.02 -13.89 3.77
CA ALA A 163 21.59 -13.62 3.94
C ALA A 163 20.75 -14.05 2.71
N LEU A 164 21.33 -14.04 1.51
CA LEU A 164 20.73 -14.57 0.28
C LEU A 164 21.41 -15.86 -0.20
N THR A 165 20.60 -16.83 -0.58
CA THR A 165 21.00 -18.05 -1.27
C THR A 165 21.57 -17.75 -2.66
N ALA A 166 22.22 -18.75 -3.27
CA ALA A 166 22.74 -18.62 -4.63
C ALA A 166 21.64 -18.33 -5.66
N LEU A 167 20.45 -18.93 -5.50
CA LEU A 167 19.32 -18.71 -6.41
C LEU A 167 18.73 -17.30 -6.25
N GLU A 168 18.59 -16.81 -5.02
CA GLU A 168 18.12 -15.44 -4.75
C GLU A 168 19.11 -14.39 -5.30
N LYS A 169 20.42 -14.62 -5.15
CA LYS A 169 21.45 -13.76 -5.77
C LYS A 169 21.38 -13.77 -7.29
N LYS A 170 21.19 -14.95 -7.90
CA LYS A 170 20.94 -15.07 -9.34
C LYS A 170 19.68 -14.28 -9.73
N GLY A 171 18.61 -14.40 -8.94
CA GLY A 171 17.37 -13.66 -9.12
C GLY A 171 17.54 -12.15 -9.11
N LEU A 172 18.25 -11.62 -8.10
CA LEU A 172 18.60 -10.20 -8.03
C LEU A 172 19.38 -9.74 -9.26
N GLN A 173 20.38 -10.52 -9.69
CA GLN A 173 21.17 -10.20 -10.87
C GLN A 173 20.33 -10.21 -12.15
N THR A 174 19.45 -11.21 -12.32
CA THR A 174 18.51 -11.30 -13.43
C THR A 174 17.53 -10.12 -13.41
N PHE A 175 16.95 -9.79 -12.26
CA PHE A 175 16.04 -8.65 -12.08
C PHE A 175 16.67 -7.33 -12.54
N ILE A 176 17.93 -7.09 -12.15
CA ILE A 176 18.68 -5.89 -12.57
C ILE A 176 18.97 -5.93 -14.08
N ASN A 177 19.51 -7.04 -14.60
CA ASN A 177 19.94 -7.14 -15.99
C ASN A 177 18.77 -7.16 -16.99
N THR A 178 17.63 -7.68 -16.59
CA THR A 178 16.40 -7.64 -17.37
C THR A 178 15.91 -6.20 -17.52
N GLY A 179 16.12 -5.35 -16.51
CA GLY A 179 15.77 -3.92 -16.52
C GLY A 179 14.68 -3.53 -15.52
N CYS A 180 14.23 -4.45 -14.67
CA CYS A 180 13.17 -4.21 -13.69
C CYS A 180 13.53 -3.06 -12.73
N ALA A 181 14.82 -2.96 -12.37
CA ALA A 181 15.36 -1.93 -11.50
C ALA A 181 15.25 -0.49 -12.06
N ALA A 182 14.95 -0.31 -13.36
CA ALA A 182 14.68 1.02 -13.91
C ALA A 182 13.46 1.70 -13.25
N CYS A 183 12.44 0.90 -12.89
CA CYS A 183 11.23 1.38 -12.21
C CYS A 183 11.22 0.97 -10.73
N HIS A 184 11.64 -0.25 -10.43
CA HIS A 184 11.63 -0.84 -9.09
C HIS A 184 12.98 -0.69 -8.40
N ASN A 185 13.26 0.50 -7.87
CA ASN A 185 14.52 0.84 -7.21
C ASN A 185 14.31 1.57 -5.87
N GLY A 186 15.42 1.88 -5.21
CA GLY A 186 15.44 2.48 -3.89
C GLY A 186 15.10 1.49 -2.78
N PRO A 187 14.93 1.98 -1.54
CA PRO A 187 14.70 1.13 -0.38
C PRO A 187 13.47 0.24 -0.48
N LEU A 188 12.43 0.64 -1.23
CA LEU A 188 11.19 -0.13 -1.38
C LEU A 188 11.13 -0.96 -2.66
N LEU A 189 12.14 -0.87 -3.53
CA LEU A 189 12.12 -1.42 -4.88
C LEU A 189 10.85 -0.97 -5.64
N GLY A 190 10.54 0.32 -5.58
CA GLY A 190 9.30 0.90 -6.09
C GLY A 190 8.82 2.06 -5.21
N GLY A 191 7.59 2.51 -5.43
CA GLY A 191 6.92 3.54 -4.62
C GLY A 191 7.31 4.99 -4.92
N ASN A 192 8.21 5.25 -5.88
CA ASN A 192 8.79 6.57 -6.11
C ASN A 192 8.29 7.30 -7.37
N ASN A 193 7.86 6.54 -8.39
CA ASN A 193 7.59 7.08 -9.73
C ASN A 193 6.24 6.58 -10.26
N LEU A 194 5.58 7.42 -11.06
CA LEU A 194 4.51 7.00 -11.96
C LEU A 194 5.10 6.44 -13.24
N GLN A 195 4.62 5.29 -13.69
CA GLN A 195 5.03 4.65 -14.92
C GLN A 195 3.82 4.17 -15.69
N LYS A 196 3.95 4.15 -17.02
CA LYS A 196 2.88 3.63 -17.89
C LYS A 196 2.81 2.11 -17.77
N MET A 197 1.68 1.59 -17.32
CA MET A 197 1.36 0.17 -17.42
C MET A 197 1.14 -0.18 -18.89
N GLY A 198 1.90 -1.16 -19.37
CA GLY A 198 2.02 -1.49 -20.78
C GLY A 198 2.82 -0.48 -21.59
N LEU A 199 4.03 -0.16 -21.13
CA LEU A 199 4.94 0.78 -21.80
C LEU A 199 5.35 0.30 -23.21
N VAL A 200 5.62 -1.00 -23.36
CA VAL A 200 6.04 -1.62 -24.63
C VAL A 200 4.88 -2.36 -25.28
N ASN A 201 4.21 -3.23 -24.52
CA ASN A 201 3.00 -3.94 -24.97
C ASN A 201 1.81 -3.53 -24.10
N ALA A 202 0.66 -3.26 -24.71
CA ALA A 202 -0.50 -2.77 -23.98
C ALA A 202 -1.02 -3.79 -22.97
N TYR A 203 -1.41 -3.30 -21.78
CA TYR A 203 -2.16 -4.11 -20.83
C TYR A 203 -3.58 -4.33 -21.34
N GLU A 204 -4.12 -5.54 -21.22
CA GLU A 204 -5.41 -5.87 -21.83
C GLU A 204 -6.57 -5.11 -21.18
N ASN A 205 -6.59 -5.05 -19.85
CA ASN A 205 -7.62 -4.32 -19.12
C ASN A 205 -7.35 -2.80 -19.21
N GLN A 206 -8.31 -2.08 -19.79
CA GLN A 206 -8.27 -0.64 -19.99
C GLN A 206 -9.39 0.09 -19.23
N SER A 207 -10.09 -0.59 -18.31
CA SER A 207 -11.19 0.02 -17.54
C SER A 207 -10.70 1.07 -16.53
N ASP A 208 -9.49 0.90 -16.03
CA ASP A 208 -8.80 1.82 -15.13
C ASP A 208 -7.65 2.49 -15.90
N GLN A 209 -7.72 3.81 -16.04
CA GLN A 209 -6.72 4.58 -16.78
C GLN A 209 -5.67 5.24 -15.86
N GLY A 210 -5.65 4.89 -14.57
CA GLY A 210 -4.68 5.37 -13.60
C GLY A 210 -4.87 6.86 -13.29
N LEU A 211 -3.78 7.63 -13.35
CA LEU A 211 -3.81 9.08 -13.11
C LEU A 211 -4.73 9.85 -14.08
N PHE A 212 -4.96 9.32 -15.29
CA PHE A 212 -5.85 9.96 -16.26
C PHE A 212 -7.27 10.15 -15.75
N ASP A 213 -7.79 9.21 -14.97
CA ASP A 213 -9.15 9.29 -14.43
C ASP A 213 -9.33 10.44 -13.43
N LEU A 214 -8.21 11.02 -12.96
CA LEU A 214 -8.20 12.18 -12.07
C LEU A 214 -8.00 13.50 -12.83
N ASP A 215 -7.06 13.55 -13.78
CA ASP A 215 -6.63 14.80 -14.40
C ASP A 215 -7.07 15.00 -15.86
N ASN A 216 -7.63 13.98 -16.49
CA ASN A 216 -8.08 13.94 -17.89
C ASN A 216 -6.99 14.33 -18.92
N LYS A 217 -5.70 14.26 -18.58
CA LYS A 217 -4.61 14.60 -19.50
C LYS A 217 -4.19 13.39 -20.31
N PRO A 218 -4.20 13.43 -21.65
CA PRO A 218 -3.83 12.27 -22.47
C PRO A 218 -2.46 11.65 -22.15
N ALA A 219 -1.50 12.43 -21.64
CA ALA A 219 -0.19 11.97 -21.21
C ALA A 219 -0.23 11.10 -19.92
N SER A 220 -1.30 11.23 -19.12
CA SER A 220 -1.51 10.50 -17.87
C SER A 220 -2.17 9.13 -18.05
N LYS A 221 -2.53 8.76 -19.30
CA LYS A 221 -3.21 7.48 -19.59
C LYS A 221 -2.36 6.29 -19.20
N MET A 222 -2.95 5.40 -18.41
CA MET A 222 -2.32 4.20 -17.87
C MET A 222 -1.10 4.50 -16.99
N LEU A 223 -0.97 5.72 -16.45
CA LEU A 223 0.08 6.01 -15.48
C LEU A 223 -0.37 5.54 -14.09
N PHE A 224 0.41 4.64 -13.52
CA PHE A 224 0.26 4.14 -12.17
C PHE A 224 1.56 4.32 -11.41
N LYS A 225 1.47 4.54 -10.09
CA LYS A 225 2.64 4.50 -9.22
C LYS A 225 3.19 3.09 -9.27
N THR A 226 4.47 2.98 -9.60
CA THR A 226 5.19 1.71 -9.53
C THR A 226 5.08 1.17 -8.10
N PRO A 227 4.43 0.03 -7.85
CA PRO A 227 4.24 -0.48 -6.49
C PRO A 227 5.59 -0.88 -5.88
N MET A 228 5.69 -0.78 -4.55
CA MET A 228 6.81 -1.38 -3.83
C MET A 228 6.76 -2.91 -3.95
N LEU A 229 7.93 -3.55 -3.91
CA LEU A 229 8.03 -5.02 -3.99
C LEU A 229 8.34 -5.70 -2.66
N ARG A 230 8.48 -4.93 -1.57
CA ARG A 230 8.53 -5.50 -0.23
C ARG A 230 7.23 -6.26 0.06
N ASP A 231 7.38 -7.45 0.61
CA ASP A 231 6.30 -8.41 0.89
C ASP A 231 5.46 -8.86 -0.31
N VAL A 232 5.90 -8.59 -1.54
CA VAL A 232 5.11 -8.93 -2.74
C VAL A 232 4.70 -10.40 -2.80
N ALA A 233 5.53 -11.32 -2.30
CA ALA A 233 5.22 -12.75 -2.31
C ALA A 233 4.01 -13.16 -1.43
N ARG A 234 3.52 -12.26 -0.57
CA ARG A 234 2.39 -12.48 0.34
C ARG A 234 1.16 -11.65 -0.01
N THR A 235 1.23 -10.79 -1.03
CA THR A 235 0.17 -9.81 -1.34
C THR A 235 -0.56 -10.12 -2.64
N ALA A 236 -0.59 -11.39 -3.06
CA ALA A 236 -1.44 -11.81 -4.17
C ALA A 236 -2.92 -11.52 -3.86
N PRO A 237 -3.75 -11.25 -4.89
CA PRO A 237 -3.40 -11.17 -6.31
C PRO A 237 -2.72 -9.83 -6.70
N TYR A 238 -2.13 -9.79 -7.88
CA TYR A 238 -1.23 -8.75 -8.36
C TYR A 238 -1.90 -7.79 -9.37
N PHE A 239 -1.21 -6.67 -9.59
CA PHE A 239 -1.65 -5.50 -10.38
C PHE A 239 -2.78 -4.69 -9.73
N HIS A 240 -3.06 -3.52 -10.30
CA HIS A 240 -4.04 -2.58 -9.75
C HIS A 240 -5.45 -3.15 -9.70
N ASP A 241 -5.77 -4.13 -10.53
CA ASP A 241 -7.09 -4.79 -10.63
C ASP A 241 -7.13 -6.16 -9.95
N GLY A 242 -6.01 -6.64 -9.39
CA GLY A 242 -5.93 -7.95 -8.75
C GLY A 242 -6.24 -9.12 -9.68
N SER A 243 -5.96 -8.99 -10.98
CA SER A 243 -6.32 -9.97 -12.00
C SER A 243 -5.38 -11.18 -12.07
N VAL A 244 -4.15 -11.06 -11.56
CA VAL A 244 -3.13 -12.11 -11.66
C VAL A 244 -2.86 -12.76 -10.30
N ASN A 245 -2.96 -14.09 -10.21
CA ASN A 245 -2.85 -14.78 -8.92
C ASN A 245 -1.44 -15.31 -8.61
N SER A 246 -0.60 -15.53 -9.63
CA SER A 246 0.75 -16.09 -9.47
C SER A 246 1.81 -15.00 -9.55
N LEU A 247 2.81 -15.09 -8.66
CA LEU A 247 3.95 -14.17 -8.69
C LEU A 247 4.76 -14.36 -9.97
N GLU A 248 4.96 -15.61 -10.37
CA GLU A 248 5.66 -16.00 -11.60
C GLU A 248 4.95 -15.44 -12.83
N GLU A 249 3.62 -15.57 -12.91
CA GLU A 249 2.84 -14.97 -13.99
C GLU A 249 2.95 -13.43 -14.00
N ALA A 250 2.90 -12.79 -12.83
CA ALA A 250 3.07 -11.34 -12.74
C ALA A 250 4.47 -10.89 -13.21
N ILE A 251 5.53 -11.64 -12.91
CA ILE A 251 6.90 -11.40 -13.38
C ILE A 251 6.97 -11.48 -14.91
N GLU A 252 6.41 -12.55 -15.49
CA GLU A 252 6.40 -12.77 -16.94
C GLU A 252 5.62 -11.68 -17.66
N GLN A 253 4.42 -11.35 -17.17
CA GLN A 253 3.62 -10.25 -17.72
C GLN A 253 4.34 -8.91 -17.60
N MET A 254 5.00 -8.60 -16.48
CA MET A 254 5.78 -7.36 -16.35
C MET A 254 6.92 -7.29 -17.35
N ALA A 255 7.65 -8.38 -17.57
CA ALA A 255 8.72 -8.42 -18.56
C ALA A 255 8.19 -8.18 -19.98
N TRP A 256 7.04 -8.78 -20.32
CA TRP A 256 6.39 -8.57 -21.61
C TRP A 256 5.85 -7.15 -21.79
N LEU A 257 5.02 -6.69 -20.85
CA LEU A 257 4.31 -5.41 -20.91
C LEU A 257 5.25 -4.21 -20.85
N GLN A 258 6.25 -4.26 -19.98
CA GLN A 258 7.12 -3.12 -19.71
C GLN A 258 8.41 -3.13 -20.52
N LEU A 259 8.91 -4.32 -20.90
CA LEU A 259 10.24 -4.47 -21.49
C LEU A 259 10.24 -5.19 -22.84
N GLY A 260 9.11 -5.76 -23.28
CA GLY A 260 9.01 -6.55 -24.51
C GLY A 260 9.88 -7.81 -24.49
N LYS A 261 10.12 -8.38 -23.30
CA LYS A 261 10.96 -9.55 -23.10
C LYS A 261 10.13 -10.76 -22.68
N GLU A 262 10.42 -11.89 -23.29
CA GLU A 262 9.96 -13.20 -22.83
C GLU A 262 11.04 -13.79 -21.93
N LEU A 263 10.70 -14.06 -20.67
CA LEU A 263 11.61 -14.68 -19.72
C LEU A 263 11.56 -16.21 -19.87
N SER A 264 12.71 -16.85 -19.73
CA SER A 264 12.74 -18.30 -19.54
C SER A 264 12.23 -18.70 -18.16
N GLU A 265 11.76 -19.95 -18.02
CA GLU A 265 11.32 -20.51 -16.74
C GLU A 265 12.40 -20.38 -15.65
N GLU A 266 13.68 -20.54 -16.02
CA GLU A 266 14.81 -20.38 -15.11
C GLU A 266 14.97 -18.93 -14.62
N GLU A 267 14.79 -17.95 -15.51
CA GLU A 267 14.84 -16.53 -15.15
C GLU A 267 13.66 -16.14 -14.27
N THR A 268 12.43 -16.54 -14.63
CA THR A 268 11.23 -16.31 -13.81
C THR A 268 11.38 -16.91 -12.43
N THR A 269 11.85 -18.17 -12.35
CA THR A 269 12.09 -18.87 -11.08
C THR A 269 13.13 -18.15 -10.22
N ALA A 270 14.24 -17.69 -10.82
CA ALA A 270 15.27 -16.96 -10.11
C ALA A 270 14.74 -15.62 -9.57
N ILE A 271 14.03 -14.84 -10.40
CA ILE A 271 13.43 -13.56 -9.97
C ILE A 271 12.40 -13.81 -8.85
N SER A 272 11.53 -14.80 -8.99
CA SER A 272 10.55 -15.19 -7.97
C SER A 272 11.23 -15.53 -6.64
N ALA A 273 12.34 -16.28 -6.66
CA ALA A 273 13.12 -16.57 -5.46
C ALA A 273 13.66 -15.29 -4.80
N PHE A 274 14.21 -14.36 -5.58
CA PHE A 274 14.65 -13.05 -5.07
C PHE A 274 13.50 -12.26 -4.45
N LEU A 275 12.35 -12.15 -5.13
CA LEU A 275 11.19 -11.42 -4.61
C LEU A 275 10.64 -12.05 -3.32
N LYS A 276 10.72 -13.39 -3.17
CA LYS A 276 10.38 -14.08 -1.92
C LYS A 276 11.33 -13.71 -0.77
N ALA A 277 12.58 -13.36 -1.05
CA ALA A 277 13.53 -12.87 -0.04
C ALA A 277 13.21 -11.45 0.48
N LEU A 278 12.30 -10.72 -0.19
CA LEU A 278 11.76 -9.42 0.24
C LEU A 278 10.59 -9.55 1.24
N THR A 279 10.34 -10.77 1.73
CA THR A 279 9.30 -11.05 2.72
C THR A 279 9.87 -10.86 4.12
N HIS A 280 9.21 -10.06 4.94
CA HIS A 280 9.68 -9.87 6.31
C HIS A 280 9.47 -11.08 7.20
N THR A 281 10.31 -11.18 8.22
CA THR A 281 10.21 -12.16 9.31
C THR A 281 9.84 -11.44 10.60
N PHE A 282 8.89 -11.98 11.36
CA PHE A 282 8.51 -11.49 12.69
C PHE A 282 9.36 -12.10 13.81
#